data_AF-A0A0R1U5N4-F1
#
_entry.id   AF-A0A0R1U5N4-F1
#
_cell.length_a   1.000
_cell.length_b   1.000
_cell.length_c   1.000
_cell.angle_alpha   90.00
_cell.angle_beta   90.00
_cell.angle_gamma   90.00
#
_symmetry.space_group_name_H-M   'P 1'
#
loop_
_entity.id
_entity.type
_entity.pdbx_description
1 polymer ?
#
loop_
_entity_poly.entity_id
_entity_poly.type
_entity_poly.pdbx_seq_one_letter_code
_entity_poly.pdbx_strand_id
1 'polypeptide(L)'
;MKEVFKAEIFRFFKSKVWLFYLVIMSVISLFLITSISEKNHTEWKNEPSIENMQLAQQKDHSEKIYTLNNIYLRKDVQPLTLNTFTGYLSSVLSLRGLGLLIVIFPIVIAAEIAKDFESKRLNLILTSPVTRNEYFYGRLLSVLAITVLLLTCIFTVNLFIAFFYFRDTSVYDVVYYIKGERIFKSNGLKYILSNIL
;
A
#
# COMPACT_ATOMS: atom_id res chain seq x y z
N MET A 1 -26.36 -18.20 2.76
CA MET A 1 -25.10 -17.39 2.75
C MET A 1 -24.09 -17.83 1.67
N LYS A 2 -23.71 -19.12 1.60
CA LYS A 2 -22.71 -19.65 0.63
C LYS A 2 -23.07 -19.42 -0.85
N GLU A 3 -24.35 -19.61 -1.20
CA GLU A 3 -24.84 -19.42 -2.57
C GLU A 3 -24.74 -17.96 -3.02
N VAL A 4 -25.09 -17.01 -2.15
CA VAL A 4 -24.95 -15.57 -2.41
C VAL A 4 -23.48 -15.22 -2.62
N PHE A 5 -22.59 -15.76 -1.78
CA PHE A 5 -21.15 -15.51 -1.91
C PHE A 5 -20.58 -16.00 -3.25
N LYS A 6 -20.91 -17.24 -3.62
CA LYS A 6 -20.48 -17.82 -4.89
C LYS A 6 -21.03 -17.05 -6.09
N ALA A 7 -22.30 -16.65 -6.03
CA ALA A 7 -22.95 -15.89 -7.09
C ALA A 7 -22.31 -14.50 -7.29
N GLU A 8 -22.00 -13.80 -6.20
CA GLU A 8 -21.34 -12.49 -6.25
C GLU A 8 -19.92 -12.57 -6.79
N ILE A 9 -19.11 -13.53 -6.32
CA ILE A 9 -17.76 -13.76 -6.85
C ILE A 9 -17.83 -14.11 -8.35
N PHE A 10 -18.72 -15.03 -8.72
CA PHE A 10 -18.90 -15.41 -10.12
C PHE A 10 -19.33 -14.21 -10.98
N ARG A 11 -20.25 -13.38 -10.48
CA ARG A 11 -20.68 -12.15 -11.15
C ARG A 11 -19.51 -11.19 -11.36
N PHE A 12 -18.67 -11.00 -10.34
CA PHE A 12 -17.49 -10.15 -10.42
C PHE A 12 -16.54 -10.61 -11.54
N PHE A 13 -16.15 -11.88 -11.55
CA PHE A 13 -15.23 -12.42 -12.56
C PHE A 13 -15.85 -12.55 -13.96
N LYS A 14 -17.15 -12.83 -14.06
CA LYS A 14 -17.86 -12.88 -15.34
C LYS A 14 -18.05 -11.48 -15.94
N SER A 15 -18.23 -10.47 -15.08
CA SER A 15 -18.30 -9.09 -15.53
C SER A 15 -16.94 -8.64 -16.04
N LYS A 16 -16.87 -7.75 -17.04
CA LYS A 16 -15.59 -7.13 -17.45
C LYS A 16 -15.07 -6.10 -16.43
N VAL A 17 -15.74 -5.93 -15.29
CA VAL A 17 -15.42 -4.93 -14.28
C VAL A 17 -14.07 -5.22 -13.61
N TRP A 18 -13.70 -6.49 -13.42
CA TRP A 18 -12.39 -6.83 -12.85
C TRP A 18 -11.23 -6.36 -13.74
N LEU A 19 -11.41 -6.35 -15.08
CA LEU A 19 -10.43 -5.79 -16.01
C LEU A 19 -10.28 -4.28 -15.84
N PHE A 20 -11.39 -3.57 -15.63
CA PHE A 20 -11.35 -2.13 -15.37
C PHE A 20 -10.59 -1.80 -14.08
N TYR A 21 -10.82 -2.58 -13.01
CA TYR A 21 -10.02 -2.46 -11.78
C TYR A 21 -8.54 -2.73 -12.04
N LEU A 22 -8.18 -3.76 -12.80
CA LEU A 22 -6.77 -4.03 -13.13
C LEU A 22 -6.13 -2.88 -13.91
N VAL A 23 -6.85 -2.29 -14.87
CA VAL A 23 -6.35 -1.13 -15.63
C VAL A 23 -6.11 0.06 -14.70
N ILE A 24 -7.07 0.39 -13.83
CA ILE A 24 -6.89 1.47 -12.83
C ILE A 24 -5.65 1.20 -11.96
N MET A 25 -5.50 -0.03 -11.45
CA MET A 25 -4.37 -0.38 -10.60
C MET A 25 -3.04 -0.30 -11.35
N SER A 26 -3.02 -0.69 -12.63
CA SER A 26 -1.83 -0.55 -13.48
C SER A 26 -1.48 0.92 -13.69
N VAL A 27 -2.46 1.79 -13.94
CA VAL A 27 -2.24 3.24 -14.12
C VAL A 27 -1.72 3.88 -12.84
N ILE A 28 -2.31 3.56 -11.68
CA ILE A 28 -1.85 4.07 -10.38
C ILE A 28 -0.42 3.62 -10.12
N SER A 29 -0.11 2.33 -10.36
CA SER A 29 1.24 1.80 -10.14
C SER A 29 2.26 2.44 -11.08
N LEU A 30 1.89 2.68 -12.35
CA LEU A 30 2.72 3.39 -13.33
C LEU A 30 2.98 4.83 -12.89
N PHE A 31 1.95 5.54 -12.44
CA PHE A 31 2.06 6.90 -11.92
C PHE A 31 3.03 6.95 -10.72
N LEU A 32 2.89 6.01 -9.78
CA LEU A 32 3.78 5.92 -8.62
C LEU A 32 5.24 5.72 -9.02
N ILE A 33 5.53 4.92 -10.06
CA ILE A 33 6.90 4.79 -10.60
C ILE A 33 7.38 6.12 -11.19
N THR A 34 6.58 6.75 -12.06
CA THR A 34 7.00 8.00 -12.72
C THR A 34 7.20 9.16 -11.75
N SER A 35 6.61 9.11 -10.55
CA SER A 35 6.82 10.09 -9.50
C SER A 35 8.13 9.90 -8.73
N ILE A 36 8.82 8.77 -8.90
CA ILE A 36 10.11 8.50 -8.25
C ILE A 36 11.16 9.27 -9.04
N SER A 37 11.81 10.23 -8.40
CA SER A 37 12.86 11.03 -9.01
C SER A 37 14.06 10.14 -9.31
N GLU A 38 14.51 10.10 -10.56
CA GLU A 38 15.75 9.46 -11.03
C GLU A 38 16.97 10.16 -10.40
N LYS A 39 17.19 10.00 -9.10
CA LYS A 39 18.46 10.40 -8.46
C LYS A 39 19.42 9.23 -8.57
N ASN A 40 20.58 9.49 -9.17
CA ASN A 40 21.67 8.51 -9.35
C ASN A 40 22.00 7.79 -8.04
N HIS A 41 21.71 6.49 -7.98
CA HIS A 41 21.93 5.64 -6.82
C HIS A 41 23.39 5.62 -6.34
N THR A 42 24.35 5.85 -7.24
CA THR A 42 25.79 5.88 -6.96
C THR A 42 26.24 7.04 -6.08
N GLU A 43 25.46 8.11 -5.97
CA GLU A 43 25.82 9.32 -5.23
C GLU A 43 25.04 9.50 -3.93
N TRP A 44 24.39 8.45 -3.42
CA TRP A 44 23.51 8.56 -2.25
C TRP A 44 24.20 9.16 -1.01
N LYS A 45 25.52 9.04 -0.88
CA LYS A 45 26.32 9.62 0.23
C LYS A 45 26.38 11.15 0.21
N ASN A 46 26.18 11.75 -0.96
CA ASN A 46 26.24 13.21 -1.12
C ASN A 46 25.09 13.88 -0.38
N GLU A 47 23.89 13.30 -0.42
CA GLU A 47 22.67 13.89 0.17
C GLU A 47 22.75 13.98 1.72
N PRO A 48 23.05 12.92 2.48
CA PRO A 48 23.26 13.02 3.93
C PRO A 48 24.43 13.93 4.32
N SER A 49 25.47 14.01 3.48
CA SER A 49 26.64 14.87 3.73
C SER A 49 26.30 16.34 3.58
N ILE A 50 25.55 16.71 2.53
CA ILE A 50 25.05 18.07 2.31
C ILE A 50 24.07 18.46 3.40
N GLU A 51 23.13 17.58 3.75
CA GLU A 51 22.17 17.82 4.84
C GLU A 51 22.89 18.06 6.17
N ASN A 52 23.92 17.26 6.49
CA ASN A 52 24.74 17.44 7.69
C ASN A 52 25.50 18.79 7.70
N MET A 53 25.99 19.25 6.54
CA MET A 53 26.62 20.57 6.42
C MET A 53 25.63 21.71 6.64
N GLN A 54 24.41 21.60 6.11
CA GLN A 54 23.35 22.60 6.30
C GLN A 54 22.87 22.66 7.76
N LEU A 55 22.69 21.51 8.40
CA LEU A 55 22.30 21.42 9.81
C LEU A 55 23.38 22.02 10.74
N ALA A 56 24.66 21.81 10.41
CA ALA A 56 25.77 22.41 11.14
C ALA A 56 25.79 23.95 11.01
N GLN A 57 25.41 24.49 9.84
CA GLN A 57 25.33 25.93 9.60
C GLN A 57 24.11 26.58 10.26
N GLN A 58 22.98 25.89 10.30
CA GLN A 58 21.73 26.44 10.85
C GLN A 58 21.69 26.46 12.39
N LYS A 59 22.69 25.87 13.09
CA LYS A 59 22.69 25.65 14.56
C LYS A 59 21.37 25.01 15.05
N ASP A 60 20.67 24.33 14.15
CA ASP A 60 19.37 23.75 14.45
C ASP A 60 19.58 22.41 15.17
N HIS A 61 18.80 22.19 16.23
CA HIS A 61 18.96 21.05 17.15
C HIS A 61 18.38 19.74 16.59
N SER A 62 18.41 19.57 15.27
CA SER A 62 18.08 18.30 14.63
C SER A 62 19.24 17.29 14.75
N GLU A 63 19.83 17.20 15.95
CA GLU A 63 20.90 16.25 16.34
C GLU A 63 20.51 14.81 15.96
N LYS A 64 19.21 14.50 15.97
CA LYS A 64 18.64 13.22 15.57
C LYS A 64 18.88 12.90 14.09
N ILE A 65 18.62 13.85 13.20
CA ILE A 65 18.80 13.69 11.75
C ILE A 65 20.30 13.62 11.45
N TYR A 66 21.09 14.50 12.06
CA TYR A 66 22.55 14.47 11.94
C TYR A 66 23.15 13.13 12.37
N THR A 67 22.69 12.60 13.52
CA THR A 67 23.11 11.29 14.03
C THR A 67 22.68 10.15 13.10
N LEU A 68 21.45 10.19 12.58
CA LEU A 68 20.96 9.19 11.63
C LEU A 68 21.78 9.19 10.32
N ASN A 69 22.07 10.37 9.78
CA ASN A 69 22.88 10.54 8.58
C ASN A 69 24.30 10.01 8.79
N ASN A 70 24.91 10.31 9.93
CA ASN A 70 26.21 9.74 10.29
C ASN A 70 26.16 8.21 10.45
N ILE A 71 25.05 7.64 10.93
CA ILE A 71 24.88 6.19 10.97
C ILE A 71 24.86 5.59 9.55
N TYR A 72 24.15 6.21 8.61
CA TYR A 72 24.14 5.77 7.21
C TYR A 72 25.53 5.84 6.59
N LEU A 73 26.22 6.99 6.73
CA LEU A 73 27.56 7.21 6.18
C LEU A 73 28.60 6.25 6.79
N ARG A 74 28.55 6.03 8.11
CA ARG A 74 29.52 5.18 8.82
C ARG A 74 29.33 3.70 8.55
N LYS A 75 28.08 3.25 8.43
CA LYS A 75 27.76 1.84 8.21
C LYS A 75 27.64 1.47 6.73
N ASP A 76 27.81 2.44 5.84
CA ASP A 76 27.66 2.28 4.40
C ASP A 76 26.31 1.68 4.00
N VAL A 77 25.25 2.13 4.67
CA VAL A 77 23.87 1.69 4.42
C VAL A 77 23.09 2.84 3.81
N GLN A 78 22.43 2.58 2.68
CA GLN A 78 21.65 3.59 1.96
C GLN A 78 20.46 4.07 2.82
N PRO A 79 20.17 5.39 2.85
CA PRO A 79 19.03 5.92 3.57
C PRO A 79 17.72 5.44 2.96
N LEU A 80 16.69 5.37 3.80
CA LEU A 80 15.39 4.92 3.40
C LEU A 80 14.65 5.99 2.59
N THR A 81 14.86 6.00 1.28
CA THR A 81 14.24 6.95 0.35
C THR A 81 13.25 6.24 -0.58
N LEU A 82 12.40 7.00 -1.27
CA LEU A 82 11.48 6.47 -2.29
C LEU A 82 12.21 5.74 -3.44
N ASN A 83 13.52 5.96 -3.56
CA ASN A 83 14.37 5.33 -4.57
C ASN A 83 14.96 4.00 -4.07
N THR A 84 14.64 3.56 -2.86
CA THR A 84 15.05 2.24 -2.37
C THR A 84 13.88 1.28 -2.40
N PHE A 85 14.13 -0.02 -2.59
CA PHE A 85 13.10 -1.05 -2.63
C PHE A 85 12.21 -0.97 -1.38
N THR A 86 12.84 -0.95 -0.20
CA THR A 86 12.14 -0.94 1.08
C THR A 86 11.42 0.38 1.31
N GLY A 87 12.01 1.51 0.93
CA GLY A 87 11.37 2.82 1.06
C GLY A 87 10.15 2.98 0.15
N TYR A 88 10.27 2.62 -1.13
CA TYR A 88 9.14 2.59 -2.07
C TYR A 88 8.01 1.70 -1.57
N LEU A 89 8.34 0.44 -1.25
CA LEU A 89 7.33 -0.54 -0.85
C LEU A 89 6.65 -0.11 0.47
N SER A 90 7.41 0.42 1.43
CA SER A 90 6.83 0.97 2.66
C SER A 90 5.90 2.17 2.42
N SER A 91 6.22 3.02 1.44
CA SER A 91 5.42 4.19 1.10
C SER A 91 4.11 3.79 0.42
N VAL A 92 4.17 2.88 -0.56
CA VAL A 92 2.99 2.37 -1.25
C VAL A 92 2.06 1.64 -0.29
N LEU A 93 2.61 0.77 0.56
CA LEU A 93 1.82 0.02 1.54
C LEU A 93 1.36 0.83 2.74
N SER A 94 1.82 2.06 2.90
CA SER A 94 1.40 2.90 4.03
C SER A 94 -0.09 3.21 3.98
N LEU A 95 -0.64 3.59 5.13
CA LEU A 95 -2.05 4.01 5.24
C LEU A 95 -2.40 5.15 4.28
N ARG A 96 -1.42 6.00 3.94
CA ARG A 96 -1.56 7.11 2.98
C ARG A 96 -1.62 6.65 1.52
N GLY A 97 -0.96 5.54 1.19
CA GLY A 97 -1.00 4.93 -0.14
C GLY A 97 -2.20 4.01 -0.30
N LEU A 98 -2.05 2.77 0.15
CA LEU A 98 -3.08 1.73 0.02
C LEU A 98 -4.16 1.75 1.11
N GLY A 99 -3.91 2.39 2.26
CA GLY A 99 -4.92 2.48 3.33
C GLY A 99 -6.19 3.23 2.92
N LEU A 100 -6.09 4.22 2.03
CA LEU A 100 -7.26 4.93 1.49
C LEU A 100 -8.19 3.98 0.71
N LEU A 101 -7.63 3.02 -0.04
CA LEU A 101 -8.41 2.02 -0.76
C LEU A 101 -9.20 1.13 0.20
N ILE A 102 -8.58 0.72 1.32
CA ILE A 102 -9.25 -0.06 2.38
C ILE A 102 -10.47 0.69 2.93
N VAL A 103 -10.45 2.03 2.96
CA VAL A 103 -11.57 2.86 3.43
C VAL A 103 -12.64 3.05 2.34
N ILE A 104 -12.23 3.28 1.09
CA ILE A 104 -13.16 3.58 -0.01
C ILE A 104 -14.00 2.36 -0.38
N PHE A 105 -13.42 1.16 -0.41
CA PHE A 105 -14.15 -0.05 -0.81
C PHE A 105 -15.41 -0.30 0.06
N PRO A 106 -15.33 -0.36 1.41
CA PRO A 106 -16.50 -0.43 2.31
C PRO A 106 -17.58 0.62 2.01
N ILE A 107 -17.19 1.86 1.72
CA ILE A 107 -18.12 2.96 1.45
C ILE A 107 -18.88 2.71 0.14
N VAL A 108 -18.18 2.36 -0.92
CA VAL A 108 -18.80 2.05 -2.23
C VAL A 108 -19.77 0.88 -2.09
N ILE A 109 -19.43 -0.11 -1.26
CA ILE A 109 -20.29 -1.28 -0.99
C ILE A 109 -21.55 -0.88 -0.23
N ALA A 110 -21.41 -0.07 0.81
CA ALA A 110 -22.55 0.43 1.57
C ALA A 110 -23.52 1.20 0.65
N ALA A 111 -22.98 1.99 -0.29
CA ALA A 111 -23.77 2.68 -1.30
C ALA A 111 -24.46 1.72 -2.29
N GLU A 112 -23.78 0.66 -2.73
CA GLU A 112 -24.36 -0.35 -3.62
C GLU A 112 -25.50 -1.14 -2.94
N ILE A 113 -25.29 -1.52 -1.68
CA ILE A 113 -26.31 -2.21 -0.88
C ILE A 113 -27.51 -1.27 -0.70
N ALA A 114 -27.29 0.01 -0.38
CA ALA A 114 -28.35 1.00 -0.26
C ALA A 114 -29.15 1.15 -1.57
N LYS A 115 -28.48 1.16 -2.72
CA LYS A 115 -29.12 1.19 -4.04
C LYS A 115 -29.98 -0.05 -4.33
N ASP A 116 -29.57 -1.23 -3.88
CA ASP A 116 -30.38 -2.45 -4.01
C ASP A 116 -31.63 -2.42 -3.11
N PHE A 117 -31.58 -1.71 -1.98
CA PHE A 117 -32.76 -1.42 -1.15
C PHE A 117 -33.71 -0.43 -1.83
N GLU A 118 -33.19 0.68 -2.38
CA GLU A 118 -34.01 1.68 -3.08
C GLU A 118 -34.67 1.13 -4.35
N SER A 119 -33.94 0.34 -5.14
CA SER A 119 -34.41 -0.21 -6.41
C SER A 119 -35.41 -1.36 -6.28
N LYS A 120 -35.85 -1.72 -5.06
CA LYS A 120 -36.70 -2.89 -4.75
C LYS A 120 -36.16 -4.22 -5.30
N ARG A 121 -34.91 -4.27 -5.77
CA ARG A 121 -34.25 -5.50 -6.25
C ARG A 121 -34.18 -6.56 -5.16
N LEU A 122 -34.02 -6.14 -3.92
CA LEU A 122 -34.08 -7.04 -2.78
C LEU A 122 -35.38 -7.88 -2.78
N ASN A 123 -36.53 -7.29 -3.11
CA ASN A 123 -37.80 -8.01 -3.14
C ASN A 123 -37.86 -9.06 -4.25
N LEU A 124 -37.20 -8.80 -5.39
CA LEU A 124 -37.06 -9.76 -6.50
C LEU A 124 -36.04 -10.87 -6.19
N ILE A 125 -35.09 -10.62 -5.29
CA ILE A 125 -34.11 -11.63 -4.86
C ILE A 125 -34.71 -12.50 -3.76
N LEU A 126 -35.57 -11.94 -2.90
CA LEU A 126 -36.26 -12.66 -1.82
C LEU A 126 -37.38 -13.60 -2.31
N THR A 127 -37.70 -13.64 -3.61
CA THR A 127 -38.53 -14.71 -4.19
C THR A 127 -37.75 -16.01 -4.37
N SER A 128 -36.42 -15.96 -4.30
CA SER A 128 -35.55 -17.14 -4.19
C SER A 128 -35.45 -17.60 -2.73
N PRO A 129 -35.03 -18.85 -2.43
CA PRO A 129 -34.96 -19.39 -1.07
C PRO A 129 -33.76 -18.83 -0.29
N VAL A 130 -33.61 -17.51 -0.28
CA VAL A 130 -32.52 -16.78 0.38
C VAL A 130 -33.16 -15.80 1.36
N THR A 131 -32.75 -15.85 2.62
CA THR A 131 -33.25 -14.92 3.64
C THR A 131 -32.56 -13.56 3.55
N ARG A 132 -33.21 -12.49 4.04
CA ARG A 132 -32.66 -11.12 4.02
C ARG A 132 -31.30 -11.01 4.73
N ASN A 133 -31.14 -11.70 5.86
CA ASN A 133 -29.89 -11.71 6.60
C ASN A 133 -28.78 -12.44 5.82
N GLU A 134 -29.11 -13.58 5.20
CA GLU A 134 -28.14 -14.31 4.39
C GLU A 134 -27.68 -13.56 3.16
N TYR A 135 -28.57 -12.76 2.54
CA TYR A 135 -28.21 -11.86 1.47
C TYR A 135 -27.22 -10.79 1.94
N PHE A 136 -27.53 -10.12 3.05
CA PHE A 136 -26.69 -9.06 3.59
C PHE A 136 -25.29 -9.55 3.96
N TYR A 137 -25.20 -10.61 4.79
CA TYR A 137 -23.91 -11.17 5.19
C TYR A 137 -23.16 -11.82 4.03
N GLY A 138 -23.86 -12.52 3.13
CA GLY A 138 -23.26 -13.11 1.93
C GLY A 138 -22.62 -12.05 1.05
N ARG A 139 -23.30 -10.91 0.84
CA ARG A 139 -22.76 -9.80 0.05
C ARG A 139 -21.59 -9.11 0.75
N LEU A 140 -21.72 -8.81 2.05
CA LEU A 140 -20.63 -8.22 2.84
C LEU A 140 -19.34 -9.06 2.75
N LEU A 141 -19.46 -10.38 2.94
CA LEU A 141 -18.32 -11.31 2.90
C LEU A 141 -17.74 -11.43 1.48
N SER A 142 -18.60 -11.41 0.46
CA SER A 142 -18.16 -11.42 -0.95
C SER A 142 -17.28 -10.23 -1.26
N VAL A 143 -17.71 -9.03 -0.87
CA VAL A 143 -16.92 -7.86 -1.20
C VAL A 143 -15.69 -7.74 -0.33
N LEU A 144 -15.74 -8.14 0.95
CA LEU A 144 -14.52 -8.24 1.75
C LEU A 144 -13.49 -9.15 1.07
N ALA A 145 -13.92 -10.32 0.56
CA ALA A 145 -13.04 -11.22 -0.18
C ALA A 145 -12.51 -10.59 -1.48
N ILE A 146 -13.34 -9.87 -2.25
CA ILE A 146 -12.92 -9.16 -3.47
C ILE A 146 -11.93 -8.03 -3.12
N THR A 147 -12.16 -7.26 -2.06
CA THR A 147 -11.26 -6.21 -1.59
C THR A 147 -9.91 -6.78 -1.18
N VAL A 148 -9.89 -7.86 -0.42
CA VAL A 148 -8.64 -8.56 -0.04
C VAL A 148 -7.92 -9.09 -1.28
N LEU A 149 -8.65 -9.65 -2.24
CA LEU A 149 -8.09 -10.11 -3.52
C LEU A 149 -7.45 -8.96 -4.31
N LEU A 150 -8.16 -7.83 -4.44
CA LEU A 150 -7.65 -6.64 -5.14
C LEU A 150 -6.43 -6.07 -4.42
N LEU A 151 -6.44 -5.98 -3.09
CA LEU A 151 -5.32 -5.49 -2.30
C LEU A 151 -4.09 -6.39 -2.45
N THR A 152 -4.29 -7.70 -2.44
CA THR A 152 -3.23 -8.69 -2.72
C THR A 152 -2.67 -8.53 -4.13
N CYS A 153 -3.54 -8.27 -5.12
CA CYS A 153 -3.13 -8.04 -6.50
C CYS A 153 -2.26 -6.78 -6.63
N ILE A 154 -2.69 -5.66 -6.04
CA ILE A 154 -1.92 -4.40 -6.05
C ILE A 154 -0.58 -4.58 -5.36
N PHE A 155 -0.56 -5.24 -4.20
CA PHE A 155 0.65 -5.57 -3.49
C PHE A 155 1.62 -6.37 -4.37
N THR A 156 1.11 -7.41 -5.04
CA THR A 156 1.91 -8.26 -5.92
C THR A 156 2.47 -7.48 -7.10
N VAL A 157 1.66 -6.64 -7.75
CA VAL A 157 2.10 -5.79 -8.87
C VAL A 157 3.18 -4.81 -8.42
N ASN A 158 3.00 -4.12 -7.30
CA ASN A 158 3.99 -3.16 -6.80
C ASN A 158 5.27 -3.87 -6.31
N LEU A 159 5.16 -5.09 -5.78
CA LEU A 159 6.31 -5.91 -5.43
C LEU A 159 7.09 -6.35 -6.68
N PHE A 160 6.41 -6.75 -7.76
CA PHE A 160 7.04 -7.04 -9.04
C PHE A 160 7.75 -5.81 -9.62
N ILE A 161 7.08 -4.67 -9.63
CA ILE A 161 7.66 -3.39 -10.05
C ILE A 161 8.92 -3.10 -9.24
N ALA A 162 8.82 -3.16 -7.91
CA ALA A 162 9.96 -2.86 -7.05
C ALA A 162 11.13 -3.81 -7.29
N PHE A 163 10.85 -5.10 -7.51
CA PHE A 163 11.85 -6.12 -7.79
C PHE A 163 12.57 -5.90 -9.13
N PHE A 164 11.85 -5.48 -10.17
CA PHE A 164 12.46 -5.21 -11.49
C PHE A 164 13.16 -3.87 -11.57
N TYR A 165 12.65 -2.84 -10.87
CA TYR A 165 13.16 -1.47 -10.96
C TYR A 165 14.31 -1.22 -9.96
N PHE A 166 14.22 -1.74 -8.73
CA PHE A 166 15.24 -1.55 -7.70
C PHE A 166 16.12 -2.79 -7.56
N ARG A 167 17.39 -2.66 -7.97
CA ARG A 167 18.41 -3.72 -7.82
C ARG A 167 19.22 -3.65 -6.52
N ASP A 168 19.19 -2.52 -5.84
CA ASP A 168 20.21 -2.17 -4.85
C ASP A 168 19.89 -2.58 -3.41
N THR A 169 18.63 -2.83 -3.06
CA THR A 169 18.22 -3.14 -1.68
C THR A 169 17.26 -4.33 -1.63
N SER A 170 17.47 -5.20 -0.66
CA SER A 170 16.67 -6.39 -0.40
C SER A 170 15.67 -6.16 0.74
N VAL A 171 14.58 -6.92 0.75
CA VAL A 171 13.57 -6.93 1.84
C VAL A 171 14.19 -7.26 3.20
N TYR A 172 15.35 -7.93 3.20
CA TYR A 172 16.05 -8.38 4.39
C TYR A 172 17.08 -7.38 4.92
N ASP A 173 17.36 -6.31 4.18
CA ASP A 173 18.38 -5.34 4.59
C ASP A 173 17.98 -4.61 5.87
N VAL A 174 19.01 -4.23 6.61
CA VAL A 174 18.84 -3.50 7.87
C VAL A 174 18.54 -2.05 7.56
N VAL A 175 17.43 -1.57 8.09
CA VAL A 175 16.98 -0.19 7.98
C VAL A 175 17.10 0.50 9.34
N TYR A 176 17.54 1.75 9.31
CA TYR A 176 17.50 2.66 10.45
C TYR A 176 16.40 3.69 10.23
N TYR A 177 15.65 4.02 11.27
CA TYR A 177 14.60 5.04 11.16
C TYR A 177 14.37 5.70 12.51
N ILE A 178 13.85 6.93 12.49
CA ILE A 178 13.49 7.68 13.69
C ILE A 178 12.03 7.39 14.02
N LYS A 179 11.75 6.98 15.27
CA LYS A 179 10.39 6.88 15.79
C LYS A 179 10.34 7.59 17.15
N GLY A 180 9.70 8.76 17.18
CA GLY A 180 9.69 9.62 18.37
C GLY A 180 11.09 10.17 18.68
N GLU A 181 11.64 9.82 19.84
CA GLU A 181 12.94 10.34 20.30
C GLU A 181 14.13 9.40 20.07
N ARG A 182 13.90 8.18 19.56
CA ARG A 182 14.96 7.17 19.41
C ARG A 182 15.12 6.71 17.97
N ILE A 183 16.36 6.34 17.63
CA ILE A 183 16.71 5.69 16.36
C ILE A 183 16.55 4.18 16.56
N PHE A 184 15.71 3.56 15.73
CA PHE A 184 15.46 2.13 15.76
C PHE A 184 16.17 1.44 14.60
N LYS A 185 16.66 0.23 14.87
CA LYS A 185 17.18 -0.71 13.88
C LYS A 185 16.12 -1.77 13.64
N SER A 186 15.72 -1.98 12.38
CA SER A 186 14.79 -3.04 12.01
C SER A 186 15.22 -3.70 10.71
N ASN A 187 14.73 -4.91 10.47
CA ASN A 187 14.79 -5.52 9.13
C ASN A 187 13.77 -4.81 8.23
N GLY A 188 14.07 -4.73 6.93
CA GLY A 188 13.22 -4.08 5.93
C GLY A 188 11.79 -4.61 5.93
N LEU A 189 11.60 -5.94 5.99
CA LEU A 189 10.27 -6.57 6.04
C LEU A 189 9.45 -6.11 7.26
N LYS A 190 10.08 -6.11 8.45
CA LYS A 190 9.41 -5.67 9.68
C LYS A 190 9.08 -4.16 9.62
N TYR A 191 9.95 -3.37 9.00
CA TYR A 191 9.70 -1.94 8.78
C TYR A 191 8.51 -1.71 7.83
N ILE A 192 8.45 -2.42 6.70
CA ILE A 192 7.34 -2.36 5.74
C ILE A 192 6.03 -2.72 6.44
N LEU A 193 5.99 -3.86 7.14
CA LEU A 193 4.78 -4.29 7.86
C LEU A 193 4.36 -3.28 8.94
N SER A 194 5.31 -2.67 9.63
CA SER A 194 5.01 -1.67 10.67
C SER A 194 4.46 -0.35 10.14
N ASN A 195 4.55 -0.09 8.83
CA ASN A 195 3.98 1.10 8.18
C ASN A 195 2.60 0.84 7.57
N ILE A 196 2.16 -0.42 7.49
CA ILE A 196 0.81 -0.77 7.01
C ILE A 196 -0.27 -0.35 8.02
N LEU A 197 0.07 -0.32 9.30
CA LEU A 197 -0.79 0.02 10.46
C LEU A 197 -0.38 1.37 11.05
#